data_AF-K0K9L0-F1
#
_entry.id   AF-K0K9L0-F1
#
_cell.length_a   1.000
_cell.length_b   1.000
_cell.length_c   1.000
_cell.angle_alpha   90.00
_cell.angle_beta   90.00
_cell.angle_gamma   90.00
#
_symmetry.space_group_name_H-M   'P 1'
#
loop_
_entity.id
_entity.type
_entity.pdbx_description
1 polymer ?
#
loop_
_entity_poly.entity_id
_entity_poly.type
_entity_poly.pdbx_seq_one_letter_code
_entity_poly.pdbx_strand_id
1 'polypeptide(L)'
;MQKGTATPADAALAGRWSSRLSGPGHPARAQPITGALAGSGTVIGRTALSRRALLVAATTAPLAAACTTPPPEPLPPDPLAELVRTARADTALATALGATETAAARTQHADKLQAEVDRATPKVPGTSATQPQSTSTPPAPPANPTREALVTNLQTAQKQAADLAVTAPTHRAGLLASVSAGCAALVEALA
;
A
#
# COMPACT_ATOMS: atom_id res chain seq x y z
N MET A 1 49.28 -28.47 -21.67
CA MET A 1 48.75 -29.26 -20.55
C MET A 1 48.22 -28.31 -19.48
N GLN A 2 46.90 -28.06 -19.43
CA GLN A 2 46.15 -27.80 -18.18
C GLN A 2 44.66 -27.98 -18.51
N LYS A 3 43.97 -28.76 -17.68
CA LYS A 3 42.57 -29.22 -17.81
C LYS A 3 41.60 -28.26 -17.11
N GLY A 4 40.38 -28.15 -17.68
CA GLY A 4 39.08 -28.10 -16.97
C GLY A 4 38.69 -26.74 -16.36
N THR A 5 37.41 -26.32 -16.28
CA THR A 5 36.09 -26.95 -16.49
C THR A 5 35.03 -25.84 -16.67
N ALA A 6 33.88 -26.20 -17.24
CA ALA A 6 32.79 -25.34 -17.72
C ALA A 6 32.06 -24.49 -16.66
N THR A 7 31.40 -23.41 -17.13
CA THR A 7 30.10 -22.93 -16.60
C THR A 7 29.34 -22.21 -17.72
N PRO A 8 28.17 -22.72 -18.13
CA PRO A 8 27.11 -21.87 -18.65
C PRO A 8 25.79 -22.14 -17.90
N ALA A 9 25.20 -21.09 -17.33
CA ALA A 9 23.79 -21.00 -16.89
C ALA A 9 23.51 -19.50 -16.78
N ASP A 10 22.93 -18.80 -17.75
CA ASP A 10 21.64 -18.94 -18.42
C ASP A 10 20.42 -18.48 -17.58
N ALA A 11 19.62 -17.66 -18.26
CA ALA A 11 18.20 -17.40 -18.15
C ALA A 11 17.57 -17.05 -16.80
N ALA A 12 17.21 -15.76 -16.70
CA ALA A 12 15.81 -15.31 -16.60
C ALA A 12 14.77 -16.34 -16.11
N LEU A 13 14.27 -16.15 -14.89
CA LEU A 13 13.03 -16.77 -14.42
C LEU A 13 12.18 -15.74 -13.67
N ALA A 14 11.47 -14.95 -14.48
CA ALA A 14 10.20 -14.38 -14.10
C ALA A 14 9.15 -15.52 -14.02
N GLY A 15 8.89 -16.05 -12.83
CA GLY A 15 7.65 -16.78 -12.55
C GLY A 15 6.64 -15.75 -12.01
N ARG A 16 5.63 -15.26 -12.73
CA ARG A 16 4.54 -15.95 -13.46
C ARG A 16 3.81 -16.95 -12.56
N TRP A 17 3.10 -16.42 -11.56
CA TRP A 17 2.16 -17.17 -10.74
C TRP A 17 0.88 -17.35 -11.55
N SER A 18 0.85 -18.43 -12.35
CA SER A 18 -0.37 -18.89 -13.02
C SER A 18 -1.36 -19.46 -12.01
N SER A 19 -2.54 -18.87 -12.01
CA SER A 19 -3.78 -19.38 -11.43
C SER A 19 -4.03 -20.82 -11.91
N ARG A 20 -3.83 -21.79 -11.02
CA ARG A 20 -4.17 -23.19 -11.27
C ARG A 20 -5.55 -23.48 -10.68
N LEU A 21 -6.60 -23.04 -11.39
CA LEU A 21 -7.97 -23.52 -11.18
C LEU A 21 -8.32 -24.46 -12.32
N SER A 22 -8.23 -25.76 -12.07
CA SER A 22 -8.87 -26.82 -12.86
C SER A 22 -8.92 -28.08 -12.03
N GLY A 23 -10.08 -28.30 -11.40
CA GLY A 23 -10.51 -29.58 -10.88
C GLY A 23 -11.72 -30.06 -11.70
N PRO A 24 -11.85 -31.38 -11.99
CA PRO A 24 -12.81 -31.89 -12.94
C PRO A 24 -14.20 -32.18 -12.33
N GLY A 25 -15.23 -31.96 -13.14
CA GLY A 25 -16.45 -32.78 -13.21
C GLY A 25 -17.32 -32.89 -11.95
N HIS A 26 -18.37 -32.08 -11.87
CA HIS A 26 -19.59 -32.42 -11.12
C HIS A 26 -20.78 -32.43 -12.09
N PRO A 27 -21.56 -33.52 -12.17
CA PRO A 27 -22.70 -33.59 -13.06
C PRO A 27 -23.85 -32.70 -12.58
N ALA A 28 -24.49 -32.09 -13.56
CA ALA A 28 -25.70 -31.30 -13.45
C ALA A 28 -26.81 -32.05 -12.71
N ARG A 29 -27.35 -31.43 -11.65
CA ARG A 29 -28.65 -31.79 -11.10
C ARG A 29 -29.60 -30.62 -11.35
N ALA A 30 -30.46 -30.83 -12.32
CA ALA A 30 -31.63 -30.00 -12.58
C ALA A 30 -32.50 -29.91 -11.30
N GLN A 31 -32.92 -28.70 -10.95
CA GLN A 31 -33.99 -28.48 -9.99
C GLN A 31 -35.14 -27.77 -10.71
N PRO A 32 -36.40 -28.19 -10.48
CA PRO A 32 -37.55 -27.69 -11.21
C PRO A 32 -37.92 -26.26 -10.80
N ILE A 33 -38.31 -25.51 -11.82
CA ILE A 33 -38.91 -24.18 -11.73
C ILE A 33 -40.39 -24.39 -11.41
N THR A 34 -40.86 -23.96 -10.24
CA THR A 34 -42.29 -23.74 -9.98
C THR A 34 -42.45 -22.83 -8.77
N GLY A 35 -43.08 -21.67 -8.96
CA GLY A 35 -43.41 -20.75 -7.87
C GLY A 35 -43.43 -19.30 -8.31
N ALA A 36 -44.51 -18.92 -8.99
CA ALA A 36 -44.77 -17.58 -9.47
C ALA A 36 -45.45 -16.70 -8.39
N LEU A 37 -45.24 -15.38 -8.53
CA LEU A 37 -46.11 -14.25 -8.12
C LEU A 37 -46.20 -13.84 -6.63
N ALA A 38 -45.48 -12.76 -6.31
CA ALA A 38 -45.96 -11.54 -5.63
C ALA A 38 -44.71 -10.69 -5.30
N GLY A 39 -44.44 -9.54 -5.91
CA GLY A 39 -45.34 -8.40 -6.02
C GLY A 39 -45.23 -7.55 -4.76
N SER A 40 -44.30 -6.60 -4.74
CA SER A 40 -44.41 -5.27 -4.11
C SER A 40 -43.07 -4.54 -4.24
N GLY A 41 -42.99 -3.63 -5.20
CA GLY A 41 -41.89 -2.70 -5.32
C GLY A 41 -42.03 -1.57 -4.30
N THR A 42 -40.91 -1.20 -3.68
CA THR A 42 -40.75 0.10 -3.04
C THR A 42 -39.48 0.72 -3.61
N VAL A 43 -39.67 1.49 -4.68
CA VAL A 43 -38.70 2.45 -5.20
C VAL A 43 -38.76 3.66 -4.28
N ILE A 44 -37.68 3.91 -3.52
CA ILE A 44 -37.51 5.19 -2.81
C ILE A 44 -36.36 5.95 -3.47
N GLY A 45 -36.77 6.96 -4.25
CA GLY A 45 -36.15 8.28 -4.26
C GLY A 45 -34.71 8.37 -4.74
N ARG A 46 -34.49 8.19 -6.05
CA ARG A 46 -33.38 8.87 -6.72
C ARG A 46 -33.70 10.36 -6.77
N THR A 47 -33.12 11.17 -5.90
CA THR A 47 -33.19 12.63 -6.01
C THR A 47 -32.40 13.06 -7.24
N ALA A 48 -33.12 13.21 -8.35
CA ALA A 48 -32.65 13.84 -9.56
C ALA A 48 -32.51 15.35 -9.33
N LEU A 49 -31.29 15.83 -9.09
CA LEU A 49 -31.00 17.26 -9.23
C LEU A 49 -30.75 17.54 -10.72
N SER A 50 -31.80 18.07 -11.35
CA SER A 50 -31.84 18.46 -12.75
C SER A 50 -31.07 19.77 -12.98
N ARG A 51 -30.40 19.78 -14.13
CA ARG A 51 -29.63 20.82 -14.80
C ARG A 51 -30.41 22.15 -14.91
N ARG A 52 -29.82 23.29 -14.52
CA ARG A 52 -29.95 24.58 -15.23
C ARG A 52 -29.16 25.72 -14.56
N ALA A 53 -28.38 26.42 -15.40
CA ALA A 53 -27.93 27.81 -15.30
C ALA A 53 -26.92 28.14 -14.18
N LEU A 54 -25.81 28.85 -14.40
CA LEU A 54 -25.47 29.84 -15.40
C LEU A 54 -24.03 29.64 -15.91
N LEU A 55 -23.86 29.71 -17.23
CA LEU A 55 -22.62 30.19 -17.85
C LEU A 55 -22.65 31.71 -17.78
N VAL A 56 -21.74 32.31 -17.00
CA VAL A 56 -21.41 33.74 -17.11
C VAL A 56 -20.03 33.86 -17.73
N ALA A 57 -19.97 34.63 -18.82
CA ALA A 57 -18.83 34.88 -19.67
C ALA A 57 -18.01 36.09 -19.20
N ALA A 58 -16.77 36.16 -19.72
CA ALA A 58 -15.83 37.29 -19.75
C ALA A 58 -15.17 37.64 -18.38
N THR A 59 -13.86 37.88 -18.26
CA THR A 59 -12.93 38.63 -19.11
C THR A 59 -11.48 38.15 -18.96
N THR A 60 -10.68 38.34 -20.01
CA THR A 60 -9.21 38.27 -20.02
C THR A 60 -8.56 39.31 -19.12
N ALA A 61 -7.65 38.89 -18.24
CA ALA A 61 -6.52 39.71 -17.77
C ALA A 61 -5.40 38.78 -17.26
N PRO A 62 -4.26 38.64 -17.98
CA PRO A 62 -3.06 38.06 -17.39
C PRO A 62 -2.39 39.18 -16.59
N LEU A 63 -2.81 39.38 -15.34
CA LEU A 63 -1.96 40.06 -14.38
C LEU A 63 -0.81 39.09 -14.10
N ALA A 64 0.30 39.32 -14.83
CA ALA A 64 1.60 38.79 -14.52
C ALA A 64 1.97 39.25 -13.10
N ALA A 65 1.53 38.48 -12.12
CA ALA A 65 2.07 38.52 -10.78
C ALA A 65 3.49 37.96 -10.88
N ALA A 66 4.44 38.84 -11.16
CA ALA A 66 5.84 38.64 -10.81
C ALA A 66 5.96 38.66 -9.27
N CYS A 67 5.31 37.70 -8.62
CA CYS A 67 5.54 37.39 -7.22
C CYS A 67 6.82 36.57 -7.21
N THR A 68 7.95 37.24 -6.94
CA THR A 68 9.10 36.55 -6.37
C THR A 68 8.60 35.88 -5.08
N THR A 69 8.28 34.60 -5.20
CA THR A 69 7.84 33.79 -4.06
C THR A 69 9.13 33.48 -3.30
N PRO A 70 9.26 33.89 -2.02
CA PRO A 70 10.38 33.44 -1.21
C PRO A 70 10.43 31.91 -1.25
N PRO A 71 11.63 31.29 -1.23
CA PRO A 71 11.76 29.85 -1.35
C PRO A 71 10.76 29.17 -0.39
N PRO A 72 9.85 28.32 -0.89
CA PRO A 72 8.85 27.69 -0.04
C PRO A 72 9.57 26.96 1.08
N GLU A 73 9.14 27.19 2.33
CA GLU A 73 9.66 26.45 3.47
C GLU A 73 9.54 24.94 3.19
N PRO A 74 10.55 24.14 3.57
CA PRO A 74 10.49 22.70 3.36
C PRO A 74 9.20 22.14 3.97
N LEU A 75 8.40 21.45 3.15
CA LEU A 75 7.19 20.79 3.62
C LEU A 75 7.56 19.85 4.80
N PRO A 76 6.78 19.85 5.89
CA PRO A 76 7.00 18.91 6.98
C PRO A 76 6.96 17.47 6.45
N PRO A 77 7.78 16.56 6.98
CA PRO A 77 7.86 15.18 6.50
C PRO A 77 6.50 14.48 6.63
N ASP A 78 6.16 13.64 5.64
CA ASP A 78 4.90 12.87 5.65
C ASP A 78 4.87 11.95 6.89
N PRO A 79 3.78 11.96 7.69
CA PRO A 79 3.68 11.15 8.91
C PRO A 79 3.76 9.63 8.65
N LEU A 80 3.48 9.17 7.42
CA LEU A 80 3.62 7.76 7.03
C LEU A 80 5.06 7.32 6.84
N ALA A 81 6.01 8.25 6.66
CA ALA A 81 7.41 7.92 6.42
C ALA A 81 8.03 7.08 7.56
N GLU A 82 7.61 7.37 8.79
CA GLU A 82 8.07 6.62 9.97
C GLU A 82 7.51 5.18 9.99
N LEU A 83 6.24 5.00 9.61
CA LEU A 83 5.63 3.67 9.46
C LEU A 83 6.29 2.85 8.35
N VAL A 84 6.73 3.48 7.26
CA VAL A 84 7.53 2.81 6.22
C VAL A 84 8.85 2.31 6.79
N ARG A 85 9.56 3.17 7.52
CA ARG A 85 10.85 2.83 8.14
C ARG A 85 10.71 1.67 9.12
N THR A 86 9.72 1.72 10.00
CA THR A 86 9.42 0.65 10.95
C THR A 86 9.05 -0.65 10.22
N ALA A 87 8.21 -0.59 9.18
CA ALA A 87 7.87 -1.78 8.41
C ALA A 87 9.07 -2.46 7.75
N ARG A 88 10.03 -1.68 7.22
CA ARG A 88 11.28 -2.24 6.68
C ARG A 88 12.19 -2.83 7.77
N ALA A 89 12.22 -2.23 8.96
CA ALA A 89 12.95 -2.78 10.10
C ALA A 89 12.34 -4.10 10.58
N ASP A 90 11.01 -4.19 10.64
CA ASP A 90 10.30 -5.43 10.97
C ASP A 90 10.57 -6.53 9.93
N THR A 91 10.59 -6.18 8.64
CA THR A 91 10.99 -7.11 7.57
C THR A 91 12.39 -7.67 7.81
N ALA A 92 13.37 -6.82 8.11
CA ALA A 92 14.74 -7.24 8.34
C ALA A 92 14.86 -8.15 9.58
N LEU A 93 14.17 -7.80 10.67
CA LEU A 93 14.12 -8.60 11.89
C LEU A 93 13.44 -9.96 11.65
N ALA A 94 12.28 -9.97 11.00
CA ALA A 94 11.57 -11.19 10.65
C ALA A 94 12.39 -12.11 9.74
N THR A 95 13.13 -11.53 8.78
CA THR A 95 14.05 -12.27 7.91
C THR A 95 15.17 -12.91 8.72
N ALA A 96 15.79 -12.17 9.65
CA ALA A 96 16.84 -12.70 10.51
C ALA A 96 16.37 -13.83 11.44
N LEU A 97 15.08 -13.85 11.78
CA LEU A 97 14.43 -14.91 12.57
C LEU A 97 13.91 -16.09 11.74
N GLY A 98 13.98 -16.01 10.41
CA GLY A 98 13.39 -17.02 9.51
C GLY A 98 11.85 -16.98 9.43
N ALA A 99 11.20 -15.91 9.91
CA ALA A 99 9.75 -15.72 9.84
C ALA A 99 9.35 -15.15 8.46
N THR A 100 9.47 -15.96 7.42
CA THR A 100 9.36 -15.54 6.01
C THR A 100 8.03 -14.89 5.64
N GLU A 101 6.93 -15.40 6.17
CA GLU A 101 5.57 -14.91 5.93
C GLU A 101 5.38 -13.53 6.57
N THR A 102 5.94 -13.33 7.77
CA THR A 102 5.93 -12.04 8.46
C THR A 102 6.76 -11.02 7.69
N ALA A 103 7.95 -11.41 7.22
CA ALA A 103 8.81 -10.55 6.42
C ALA A 103 8.12 -10.12 5.11
N ALA A 104 7.45 -11.05 4.42
CA ALA A 104 6.70 -10.76 3.20
C ALA A 104 5.54 -9.79 3.46
N ALA A 105 4.74 -10.03 4.50
CA ALA A 105 3.62 -9.16 4.87
C ALA A 105 4.08 -7.74 5.23
N ARG A 106 5.16 -7.61 6.01
CA ARG A 106 5.71 -6.29 6.40
C ARG A 106 6.33 -5.56 5.23
N THR A 107 6.92 -6.27 4.27
CA THR A 107 7.38 -5.68 3.00
C THR A 107 6.21 -5.10 2.21
N GLN A 108 5.13 -5.86 2.04
CA GLN A 108 3.93 -5.37 1.36
C GLN A 108 3.33 -4.14 2.04
N HIS A 109 3.28 -4.11 3.37
CA HIS A 109 2.84 -2.91 4.11
C HIS A 109 3.76 -1.71 3.82
N ALA A 110 5.08 -1.90 3.87
CA ALA A 110 6.05 -0.85 3.58
C ALA A 110 5.87 -0.27 2.17
N ASP A 111 5.66 -1.12 1.17
CA ASP A 111 5.49 -0.70 -0.23
C ASP A 111 4.20 0.10 -0.43
N LYS A 112 3.09 -0.33 0.19
CA LYS A 112 1.82 0.39 0.11
C LYS A 112 1.88 1.74 0.82
N LEU A 113 2.54 1.80 1.99
CA LEU A 113 2.75 3.04 2.72
C LEU A 113 3.66 3.99 1.94
N GLN A 114 4.74 3.49 1.34
CA GLN A 114 5.65 4.29 0.51
C GLN A 114 4.92 4.87 -0.70
N ALA A 115 4.06 4.09 -1.37
CA ALA A 115 3.28 4.58 -2.50
C ALA A 115 2.36 5.76 -2.12
N GLU A 116 1.84 5.78 -0.88
CA GLU A 116 1.10 6.94 -0.38
C GLU A 116 2.03 8.12 -0.08
N VAL A 117 3.18 7.92 0.56
CA VAL A 117 4.19 8.98 0.77
C VAL A 117 4.60 9.62 -0.56
N ASP A 118 4.86 8.81 -1.58
CA ASP A 118 5.25 9.27 -2.91
C ASP A 118 4.10 10.03 -3.60
N ARG A 119 2.84 9.64 -3.38
CA ARG A 119 1.67 10.38 -3.88
C ARG A 119 1.55 11.76 -3.24
N ALA A 120 1.88 11.91 -1.95
CA ALA A 120 1.86 13.21 -1.27
C ALA A 120 2.96 14.16 -1.76
N THR A 121 4.01 13.62 -2.37
CA THR A 121 5.14 14.39 -2.90
C THR A 121 5.30 14.16 -4.42
N PRO A 122 4.39 14.63 -5.27
CA PRO A 122 4.53 14.46 -6.72
C PRO A 122 5.81 15.16 -7.20
N LYS A 123 6.73 14.41 -7.82
CA LYS A 123 7.85 15.03 -8.54
C LYS A 123 7.29 15.82 -9.71
N VAL A 124 7.48 17.14 -9.69
CA VAL A 124 7.14 17.99 -10.82
C VAL A 124 8.24 17.82 -11.89
N PRO A 125 7.91 17.37 -13.12
CA PRO A 125 8.89 17.26 -14.20
C PRO A 125 9.49 18.63 -14.50
N GLY A 126 10.83 18.74 -14.48
CA GLY A 126 11.55 19.98 -14.83
C GLY A 126 12.06 20.80 -13.64
N THR A 127 11.60 20.55 -12.41
CA THR A 127 12.30 21.04 -11.21
C THR A 127 13.35 20.00 -10.81
N SER A 128 14.63 20.32 -11.02
CA SER A 128 15.76 19.65 -10.37
C SER A 128 15.79 19.98 -8.88
N ALA A 129 14.71 19.71 -8.16
CA ALA A 129 14.83 19.41 -6.75
C ALA A 129 15.35 17.98 -6.70
N THR A 130 16.67 17.84 -6.57
CA THR A 130 17.32 16.60 -6.16
C THR A 130 16.86 16.31 -4.74
N GLN A 131 15.61 15.87 -4.57
CA GLN A 131 15.26 15.08 -3.40
C GLN A 131 16.12 13.82 -3.53
N PRO A 132 16.95 13.50 -2.53
CA PRO A 132 17.66 12.23 -2.54
C PRO A 132 16.61 11.15 -2.74
N GLN A 133 16.70 10.45 -3.89
CA GLN A 133 15.99 9.19 -4.05
C GLN A 133 16.47 8.35 -2.88
N SER A 134 15.58 8.16 -1.91
CA SER A 134 15.83 7.29 -0.79
C SER A 134 15.79 5.87 -1.35
N THR A 135 16.86 5.47 -2.04
CA THR A 135 17.21 4.06 -2.23
C THR A 135 17.58 3.56 -0.84
N SER A 136 16.54 3.37 -0.03
CA SER A 136 16.61 2.86 1.33
C SER A 136 17.03 1.42 1.19
N THR A 137 18.34 1.18 1.24
CA THR A 137 18.85 -0.14 1.62
C THR A 137 18.06 -0.60 2.85
N PRO A 138 17.51 -1.83 2.85
CA PRO A 138 16.80 -2.34 4.02
C PRO A 138 17.70 -2.18 5.26
N PRO A 139 17.16 -1.68 6.38
CA PRO A 139 17.95 -1.55 7.60
C PRO A 139 18.54 -2.91 7.98
N ALA A 140 19.80 -2.92 8.41
CA ALA A 140 20.44 -4.15 8.86
C ALA A 140 19.68 -4.73 10.07
N PRO A 141 19.54 -6.06 10.18
CA PRO A 141 18.93 -6.66 11.36
C PRO A 141 19.74 -6.34 12.62
N PRO A 142 19.11 -6.31 13.81
CA PRO A 142 19.84 -6.19 15.07
C PRO A 142 20.74 -7.41 15.29
N ALA A 143 21.86 -7.22 16.01
CA ALA A 143 22.87 -8.26 16.23
C ALA A 143 22.33 -9.53 16.91
N ASN A 144 21.32 -9.38 17.77
CA ASN A 144 20.64 -10.48 18.45
C ASN A 144 19.14 -10.37 18.19
N PRO A 145 18.64 -10.92 17.06
CA PRO A 145 17.22 -10.89 16.76
C PRO A 145 16.47 -11.83 17.70
N THR A 146 15.37 -11.35 18.30
CA THR A 146 14.50 -12.18 19.15
C THR A 146 13.05 -12.11 18.70
N ARG A 147 12.30 -13.20 18.91
CA ARG A 147 10.88 -13.26 18.57
C ARG A 147 10.08 -12.24 19.38
N GLU A 148 10.43 -12.05 20.65
CA GLU A 148 9.78 -11.10 21.56
C GLU A 148 9.94 -9.66 21.08
N ALA A 149 11.12 -9.31 20.55
CA ALA A 149 11.35 -8.01 19.95
C ALA A 149 10.48 -7.81 18.70
N LEU A 150 10.34 -8.84 17.86
CA LEU A 150 9.47 -8.77 16.68
C LEU A 150 8.00 -8.58 17.08
N VAL A 151 7.50 -9.34 18.07
CA VAL A 151 6.13 -9.18 18.59
C VAL A 151 5.91 -7.77 19.14
N THR A 152 6.84 -7.26 19.94
CA THR A 152 6.76 -5.91 20.51
C THR A 152 6.71 -4.83 19.43
N ASN A 153 7.54 -4.96 18.38
CA ASN A 153 7.54 -4.05 17.26
C ASN A 153 6.21 -4.08 16.49
N LEU A 154 5.66 -5.27 16.23
CA LEU A 154 4.38 -5.41 15.53
C LEU A 154 3.22 -4.81 16.33
N GLN A 155 3.18 -4.98 17.65
CA GLN A 155 2.20 -4.35 18.53
C GLN A 155 2.33 -2.82 18.53
N THR A 156 3.57 -2.31 18.53
CA THR A 156 3.84 -0.88 18.43
C THR A 156 3.37 -0.32 17.10
N ALA A 157 3.70 -0.99 16.00
CA ALA A 157 3.28 -0.60 14.65
C ALA A 157 1.76 -0.66 14.48
N GLN A 158 1.10 -1.67 15.07
CA GLN A 158 -0.37 -1.76 15.12
C GLN A 158 -0.95 -0.50 15.76
N LYS A 159 -0.49 -0.13 16.96
CA LYS A 159 -0.98 1.04 17.67
C LYS A 159 -0.73 2.33 16.90
N GLN A 160 0.48 2.53 16.37
CA GLN A 160 0.82 3.70 15.57
C GLN A 160 -0.07 3.85 14.33
N ALA A 161 -0.31 2.75 13.61
CA ALA A 161 -1.17 2.76 12.43
C ALA A 161 -2.63 3.07 12.81
N ALA A 162 -3.14 2.50 13.91
CA ALA A 162 -4.48 2.77 14.42
C ALA A 162 -4.65 4.24 14.84
N ASP A 163 -3.68 4.79 15.59
CA ASP A 163 -3.70 6.18 16.06
C ASP A 163 -3.65 7.16 14.87
N LEU A 164 -2.84 6.88 13.84
CA LEU A 164 -2.83 7.69 12.62
C LEU A 164 -4.11 7.55 11.80
N ALA A 165 -4.75 6.39 11.77
CA ALA A 165 -5.98 6.18 11.00
C ALA A 165 -7.12 7.13 11.45
N VAL A 166 -7.11 7.56 12.72
CA VAL A 166 -8.10 8.49 13.28
C VAL A 166 -7.95 9.91 12.74
N THR A 167 -6.72 10.35 12.47
CA THR A 167 -6.41 11.73 12.07
C THR A 167 -6.04 11.88 10.60
N ALA A 168 -5.73 10.77 9.92
CA ALA A 168 -5.36 10.77 8.52
C ALA A 168 -6.55 11.13 7.62
N PRO A 169 -6.29 11.71 6.43
CA PRO A 169 -7.31 11.85 5.40
C PRO A 169 -8.01 10.52 5.10
N THR A 170 -9.32 10.57 4.80
CA THR A 170 -10.16 9.37 4.59
C THR A 170 -9.60 8.40 3.55
N HIS A 171 -8.92 8.90 2.51
CA HIS A 171 -8.28 8.07 1.49
C HIS A 171 -7.10 7.23 2.00
N ARG A 172 -6.48 7.60 3.14
CA ARG A 172 -5.39 6.85 3.81
C ARG A 172 -5.88 6.02 4.99
N ALA A 173 -6.98 6.43 5.63
CA ALA A 173 -7.50 5.77 6.82
C ALA A 173 -7.75 4.27 6.61
N GLY A 174 -8.28 3.87 5.44
CA GLY A 174 -8.51 2.46 5.11
C GLY A 174 -7.22 1.63 5.00
N LEU A 175 -6.16 2.20 4.40
CA LEU A 175 -4.85 1.56 4.34
C LEU A 175 -4.26 1.38 5.74
N LEU A 176 -4.32 2.43 6.57
CA LEU A 176 -3.79 2.40 7.94
C LEU A 176 -4.54 1.40 8.83
N ALA A 177 -5.87 1.35 8.73
CA ALA A 177 -6.67 0.34 9.41
C ALA A 177 -6.28 -1.08 8.98
N SER A 178 -6.06 -1.31 7.68
CA SER A 178 -5.60 -2.60 7.17
C SER A 178 -4.20 -2.96 7.68
N VAL A 179 -3.26 -2.01 7.76
CA VAL A 179 -1.92 -2.25 8.30
C VAL A 179 -2.00 -2.59 9.79
N SER A 180 -2.81 -1.86 10.56
CA SER A 180 -3.06 -2.16 11.98
C SER A 180 -3.60 -3.58 12.17
N ALA A 181 -4.66 -3.94 11.43
CA ALA A 181 -5.25 -5.28 11.50
C ALA A 181 -4.27 -6.38 11.08
N GLY A 182 -3.47 -6.14 10.03
CA GLY A 182 -2.43 -7.06 9.58
C GLY A 182 -1.34 -7.26 10.64
N CYS A 183 -0.89 -6.21 11.31
CA CYS A 183 0.06 -6.31 12.41
C CYS A 183 -0.50 -7.13 13.58
N ALA A 184 -1.78 -6.95 13.94
CA ALA A 184 -2.43 -7.76 14.96
C ALA A 184 -2.44 -9.26 14.58
N ALA A 185 -2.83 -9.58 13.34
CA ALA A 185 -2.83 -10.96 12.85
C ALA A 185 -1.44 -11.60 12.86
N LEU A 186 -0.39 -10.83 12.57
CA LEU A 186 0.99 -11.31 12.63
C LEU A 186 1.46 -11.57 14.06
N VAL A 187 1.01 -10.78 15.04
CA VAL A 187 1.28 -11.03 16.46
C VAL A 187 0.68 -12.38 16.88
N GLU A 188 -0.57 -12.65 16.52
CA GLU A 188 -1.23 -13.93 16.82
C GLU A 188 -0.53 -15.12 16.13
N ALA A 189 -0.01 -14.93 14.92
CA ALA A 189 0.74 -15.97 14.20
C ALA A 189 2.12 -16.28 14.80
N LEU A 190 2.65 -15.37 15.63
CA LEU A 190 3.95 -15.51 16.30
C LEU A 190 3.83 -15.95 17.76
N ALA A 191 2.61 -16.04 18.31
CA ALA A 191 2.32 -16.63 19.61
C ALA A 191 2.45 -18.16 19.55
#